data_AF-A0A0L8V3R6-F1
#
_entry.id   AF-A0A0L8V3R6-F1
#
_cell.length_a   1.000
_cell.length_b   1.000
_cell.length_c   1.000
_cell.angle_alpha   90.00
_cell.angle_beta   90.00
_cell.angle_gamma   90.00
#
_symmetry.space_group_name_H-M   'P 1'
#
loop_
_entity.id
_entity.type
_entity.pdbx_description
1 polymer ?
#
loop_
_entity_poly.entity_id
_entity_poly.type
_entity_poly.pdbx_seq_one_letter_code
_entity_poly.pdbx_strand_id
1 'polypeptide(L)'
;MTNRDDNQTPDHLAYSVKKIQAFAQGDQTSLRLILDSFIQSTRQNLQEFENLLSERHRNDLAELAHKMRSMFLQLDATGLAQHLYELEENRLNDKQWRETAEVALRQAKELVKTIQADYQLNNTP
;
A
#
# COMPACT_ATOMS: atom_id res chain seq x y z
N MET A 1 -20.25 23.25 28.05
CA MET A 1 -20.66 22.04 27.30
C MET A 1 -20.61 22.38 25.83
N THR A 2 -19.47 22.13 25.20
CA THR A 2 -19.31 22.23 23.75
C THR A 2 -18.91 20.84 23.28
N ASN A 3 -19.87 20.15 22.68
CA ASN A 3 -19.65 18.89 21.99
C ASN A 3 -18.61 19.12 20.90
N ARG A 4 -17.43 18.53 21.08
CA ARG A 4 -16.57 18.20 19.95
C ARG A 4 -17.19 16.95 19.34
N ASP A 5 -17.81 17.11 18.18
CA ASP A 5 -17.97 16.01 17.24
C ASP A 5 -16.56 15.56 16.84
N ASP A 6 -15.97 14.68 17.65
CA ASP A 6 -14.88 13.80 17.25
C ASP A 6 -15.47 12.77 16.27
N ASN A 7 -15.90 13.23 15.10
CA ASN A 7 -16.14 12.36 13.97
C ASN A 7 -14.77 12.03 13.37
N GLN A 8 -14.07 11.11 14.04
CA GLN A 8 -12.89 10.47 13.48
C GLN A 8 -13.33 9.78 12.18
N THR A 9 -13.02 10.38 11.03
CA THR A 9 -12.75 9.63 9.81
C THR A 9 -11.28 9.19 9.88
N PRO A 10 -10.95 7.97 10.36
CA PRO A 10 -9.67 7.39 10.04
C PRO A 10 -9.68 7.00 8.54
N ASP A 11 -8.52 6.96 7.90
CA ASP A 11 -8.29 6.41 6.55
C ASP A 11 -8.30 7.38 5.34
N HIS A 12 -7.88 8.64 5.47
CA HIS A 12 -7.13 9.20 4.34
C HIS A 12 -5.70 8.67 4.44
N LEU A 13 -5.40 7.64 3.64
CA LEU A 13 -4.05 7.10 3.53
C LEU A 13 -3.10 8.22 3.10
N ALA A 14 -2.20 8.63 4.00
CA ALA A 14 -1.21 9.64 3.67
C ALA A 14 -0.23 9.06 2.64
N TYR A 15 -0.19 9.63 1.45
CA TYR A 15 0.76 9.29 0.39
C TYR A 15 1.14 10.55 -0.41
N SER A 16 2.23 10.48 -1.17
CA SER A 16 2.72 11.54 -2.03
C SER A 16 3.46 10.95 -3.24
N VAL A 17 3.07 11.37 -4.44
CA VAL A 17 3.77 10.98 -5.68
C VAL A 17 4.94 11.89 -6.01
N LYS A 18 5.34 12.84 -5.14
CA LYS A 18 6.35 13.87 -5.48
C LYS A 18 7.67 13.29 -5.99
N LYS A 19 8.14 12.20 -5.38
CA LYS A 19 9.35 11.48 -5.83
C LYS A 19 9.16 10.90 -7.24
N ILE A 20 8.00 10.32 -7.52
CA ILE A 20 7.65 9.78 -8.84
C ILE A 20 7.53 10.90 -9.88
N GLN A 21 6.90 12.01 -9.51
CA GLN A 21 6.75 13.18 -10.37
C GLN A 21 8.09 13.80 -10.79
N ALA A 22 9.11 13.73 -9.92
CA ALA A 22 10.46 14.16 -10.27
C ALA A 22 11.07 13.34 -11.41
N PHE A 23 10.80 12.03 -11.48
CA PHE A 23 11.23 11.17 -12.60
C PHE A 23 10.50 11.49 -13.91
N ALA A 24 9.24 11.92 -13.81
CA ALA A 24 8.44 12.34 -14.96
C ALA A 24 8.84 13.73 -15.51
N GLN A 25 9.78 14.45 -14.87
CA GLN A 25 10.25 15.79 -15.28
C GLN A 25 9.10 16.80 -15.52
N GLY A 26 7.99 16.64 -14.80
CA GLY A 26 6.79 17.49 -14.95
C GLY A 26 5.80 17.06 -16.03
N ASP A 27 6.11 16.04 -16.84
CA ASP A 27 5.17 15.49 -17.82
C ASP A 27 4.09 14.63 -17.14
N GLN A 28 2.85 15.10 -17.19
CA GLN A 28 1.70 14.41 -16.61
C GLN A 28 1.40 13.07 -17.29
N THR A 29 1.72 12.93 -18.58
CA THR A 29 1.50 11.68 -19.32
C THR A 29 2.45 10.60 -18.80
N SER A 30 3.74 10.92 -18.72
CA SER A 30 4.77 10.05 -18.16
C SER A 30 4.49 9.70 -16.70
N LEU A 31 4.06 10.66 -15.88
CA LEU A 31 3.65 10.39 -14.50
C LEU A 31 2.53 9.34 -14.44
N ARG A 32 1.48 9.50 -15.25
CA ARG A 32 0.37 8.54 -15.32
C ARG A 32 0.82 7.15 -15.75
N LEU A 33 1.73 7.05 -16.73
CA LEU A 33 2.28 5.75 -17.17
C LEU A 33 3.09 5.05 -16.08
N ILE A 34 3.89 5.81 -15.31
CA ILE A 34 4.66 5.26 -14.19
C ILE A 34 3.71 4.79 -13.08
N LEU A 35 2.69 5.60 -12.75
CA LEU A 35 1.70 5.23 -11.73
C LEU A 35 0.85 4.03 -12.16
N ASP A 36 0.49 3.93 -13.45
CA ASP A 36 -0.22 2.76 -13.98
C ASP A 36 0.63 1.49 -13.85
N SER A 37 1.90 1.56 -14.21
CA SER A 37 2.85 0.45 -14.04
C SER A 37 3.02 0.05 -12.56
N PHE A 38 3.08 1.05 -11.66
CA PHE A 38 3.11 0.83 -10.22
C PHE A 38 1.84 0.10 -9.74
N ILE A 39 0.66 0.53 -10.19
CA ILE A 39 -0.63 -0.08 -9.84
C ILE A 39 -0.70 -1.53 -10.32
N GLN A 40 -0.30 -1.79 -11.56
CA GLN A 40 -0.30 -3.15 -12.12
C GLN A 40 0.61 -4.10 -11.31
N SER A 41 1.84 -3.66 -11.01
CA SER A 41 2.76 -4.43 -10.15
C SER A 41 2.20 -4.64 -8.74
N THR A 42 1.59 -3.60 -8.16
CA THR A 42 1.00 -3.68 -6.83
C THR A 42 -0.17 -4.67 -6.79
N ARG A 43 -1.02 -4.71 -7.82
CA ARG A 43 -2.13 -5.68 -7.91
C ARG A 43 -1.64 -7.13 -7.96
N GLN A 44 -0.58 -7.41 -8.72
CA GLN A 44 0.03 -8.73 -8.76
C GLN A 44 0.55 -9.14 -7.36
N ASN A 45 1.26 -8.24 -6.68
CA ASN A 45 1.74 -8.49 -5.33
C ASN A 45 0.58 -8.64 -4.34
N LEU A 46 -0.53 -7.90 -4.48
CA LEU A 46 -1.70 -8.02 -3.60
C LEU A 46 -2.38 -9.38 -3.74
N GLN A 47 -2.47 -9.92 -4.97
CA GLN A 47 -3.01 -11.25 -5.20
C GLN A 47 -2.14 -12.32 -4.53
N GLU A 48 -0.82 -12.20 -4.65
CA GLU A 48 0.12 -13.08 -3.97
C GLU A 48 0.02 -12.96 -2.45
N PHE A 49 -0.07 -11.73 -1.94
CA PHE A 49 -0.21 -11.45 -0.51
C PHE A 49 -1.45 -12.12 0.08
N GLU A 50 -2.59 -12.04 -0.61
CA GLU A 50 -3.83 -12.71 -0.20
C GLU A 50 -3.67 -14.22 -0.08
N ASN A 51 -3.03 -14.83 -1.09
CA ASN A 51 -2.80 -16.27 -1.10
C ASN A 51 -1.91 -16.68 0.08
N LEU A 52 -0.76 -16.02 0.24
CA LEU A 52 0.19 -16.31 1.32
C LEU A 52 -0.42 -16.09 2.71
N LEU A 53 -1.27 -15.07 2.88
CA LEU A 53 -2.00 -14.81 4.11
C LEU A 53 -3.00 -15.94 4.41
N SER A 54 -3.75 -16.40 3.39
CA SER A 54 -4.74 -17.46 3.53
C SER A 54 -4.12 -18.83 3.85
N GLU A 55 -2.98 -19.13 3.23
CA GLU A 55 -2.22 -20.38 3.39
C GLU A 55 -1.25 -20.34 4.59
N ARG A 56 -1.13 -19.18 5.26
CA ARG A 56 -0.25 -18.92 6.41
C ARG A 56 1.25 -19.11 6.11
N HIS A 57 1.68 -18.80 4.90
CA HIS A 57 3.07 -18.82 4.46
C HIS A 57 3.83 -17.59 4.98
N ARG A 58 4.19 -17.59 6.27
CA ARG A 58 4.81 -16.42 6.93
C ARG A 58 6.11 -15.94 6.31
N ASN A 59 7.01 -16.87 6.00
CA ASN A 59 8.35 -16.51 5.50
C ASN A 59 8.24 -15.89 4.12
N ASP A 60 7.45 -16.50 3.23
CA ASP A 60 7.20 -15.97 1.89
C ASP A 60 6.48 -14.61 1.95
N LEU A 61 5.54 -14.46 2.89
CA LEU A 61 4.87 -13.17 3.11
C LEU A 61 5.83 -12.10 3.63
N ALA A 62 6.81 -12.46 4.45
CA ALA A 62 7.84 -11.53 4.93
C ALA A 62 8.74 -11.05 3.77
N GLU A 63 9.13 -11.94 2.85
CA GLU A 63 9.88 -11.57 1.64
C GLU A 63 9.06 -10.64 0.72
N LEU A 64 7.78 -10.97 0.50
CA LEU A 64 6.88 -10.13 -0.27
C LEU A 64 6.68 -8.76 0.41
N ALA A 65 6.57 -8.73 1.74
CA ALA A 65 6.44 -7.50 2.50
C ALA A 65 7.66 -6.59 2.36
N HIS A 66 8.89 -7.13 2.34
CA HIS A 66 10.11 -6.37 2.05
C HIS A 66 10.05 -5.68 0.67
N LYS A 67 9.65 -6.44 -0.36
CA LYS A 67 9.48 -5.93 -1.73
C LYS A 67 8.44 -4.82 -1.78
N MET A 68 7.26 -5.06 -1.22
CA MET A 68 6.16 -4.09 -1.21
C MET A 68 6.50 -2.85 -0.36
N ARG A 69 7.21 -2.99 0.76
CA ARG A 69 7.66 -1.86 1.58
C ARG A 69 8.49 -0.88 0.77
N SER A 70 9.46 -1.40 0.01
CA SER A 70 10.31 -0.60 -0.87
C SER A 70 9.49 0.19 -1.90
N MET A 71 8.45 -0.43 -2.48
CA MET A 71 7.54 0.22 -3.41
C MET A 71 6.76 1.37 -2.76
N PHE A 72 6.15 1.14 -1.59
CA PHE A 72 5.34 2.15 -0.92
C PHE A 72 6.14 3.30 -0.32
N LEU A 73 7.42 3.10 0.00
CA LEU A 73 8.33 4.20 0.38
C LEU A 73 8.62 5.18 -0.77
N GLN A 74 8.48 4.75 -2.04
CA GLN A 74 8.58 5.66 -3.18
C GLN A 74 7.38 6.61 -3.28
N LEU A 75 6.24 6.21 -2.68
CA LEU A 75 5.02 7.00 -2.58
C LEU A 75 4.88 7.73 -1.24
N ASP A 76 5.93 7.76 -0.41
CA ASP A 76 5.87 8.31 0.96
C ASP A 76 4.70 7.75 1.80
N ALA A 77 4.21 6.54 1.49
CA ALA A 77 3.11 5.89 2.20
C ALA A 77 3.64 5.21 3.47
N THR A 78 4.16 6.02 4.40
CA THR A 78 4.95 5.57 5.56
C THR A 78 4.16 4.69 6.54
N GLY A 79 2.87 4.96 6.73
CA GLY A 79 2.00 4.14 7.59
C GLY A 79 1.88 2.69 7.07
N LEU A 80 1.60 2.52 5.78
CA LEU A 80 1.57 1.20 5.14
C LEU A 80 2.96 0.54 5.14
N ALA A 81 4.00 1.31 4.81
CA ALA A 81 5.37 0.81 4.83
C ALA A 81 5.80 0.29 6.22
N GLN A 82 5.28 0.90 7.31
CA GLN A 82 5.55 0.46 8.67
C GLN A 82 4.90 -0.91 8.98
N HIS A 83 3.66 -1.14 8.56
CA HIS A 83 3.04 -2.46 8.74
C HIS A 83 3.75 -3.55 7.94
N LEU A 84 4.20 -3.23 6.72
CA LEU A 84 4.98 -4.16 5.91
C LEU A 84 6.35 -4.46 6.55
N TYR A 85 6.97 -3.47 7.19
CA TYR A 85 8.19 -3.68 7.97
C TYR A 85 7.96 -4.65 9.15
N GLU A 86 6.86 -4.50 9.88
CA GLU A 86 6.55 -5.41 11.00
C GLU A 86 6.33 -6.86 10.55
N LEU A 87 5.78 -7.06 9.35
CA LEU A 87 5.62 -8.37 8.72
C LEU A 87 6.95 -8.95 8.23
N GLU A 88 7.79 -8.11 7.61
CA GLU A 88 9.16 -8.45 7.16
C GLU A 88 10.03 -8.94 8.32
N GLU A 89 9.97 -8.28 9.48
CA GLU A 89 10.76 -8.65 10.66
C GLU A 89 10.38 -10.03 11.23
N ASN A 90 9.17 -10.52 10.95
CA ASN A 90 8.67 -11.83 11.36
C ASN A 90 8.80 -12.11 12.88
N ARG A 91 8.69 -11.06 13.71
CA ARG A 91 8.77 -11.14 15.19
C ARG A 91 7.40 -11.16 15.88
N LEU A 92 6.33 -11.02 15.10
CA LEU A 92 4.95 -10.96 15.60
C LEU A 92 4.45 -12.35 16.00
N ASN A 93 3.64 -12.42 17.05
CA ASN A 93 2.88 -13.63 17.34
C ASN A 93 1.77 -13.85 16.31
N ASP A 94 1.14 -15.03 16.33
CA ASP A 94 0.15 -15.42 15.32
C ASP A 94 -1.02 -14.44 15.14
N LYS A 95 -1.54 -13.94 16.25
CA LYS A 95 -2.66 -13.00 16.23
C LYS A 95 -2.21 -11.66 15.66
N GLN A 96 -1.12 -11.11 16.17
CA GLN A 96 -0.55 -9.84 15.71
C GLN A 96 -0.17 -9.90 14.23
N TRP A 97 0.52 -10.97 13.81
CA TRP A 97 0.91 -11.17 12.42
C TRP A 97 -0.31 -11.12 11.50
N ARG A 98 -1.38 -11.83 11.86
CA ARG A 98 -2.60 -11.86 11.06
C ARG A 98 -3.29 -10.50 11.01
N GLU A 99 -3.42 -9.84 12.16
CA GLU A 99 -4.05 -8.51 12.24
C GLU A 99 -3.26 -7.47 11.44
N THR A 100 -1.93 -7.44 11.58
CA THR A 100 -1.04 -6.55 10.80
C THR A 100 -1.10 -6.86 9.31
N ALA A 101 -1.11 -8.14 8.91
CA ALA A 101 -1.23 -8.53 7.51
C ALA A 101 -2.57 -8.10 6.89
N GLU A 102 -3.67 -8.29 7.62
CA GLU A 102 -4.99 -7.86 7.18
C GLU A 102 -5.10 -6.33 7.07
N VAL A 103 -4.50 -5.57 8.01
CA VAL A 103 -4.42 -4.10 7.93
C VAL A 103 -3.60 -3.66 6.72
N ALA A 104 -2.39 -4.19 6.55
CA ALA A 104 -1.51 -3.84 5.44
C ALA A 104 -2.18 -4.12 4.09
N LEU A 105 -2.83 -5.28 3.95
CA LEU A 105 -3.55 -5.67 2.74
C LEU A 105 -4.70 -4.71 2.44
N ARG A 106 -5.51 -4.34 3.44
CA ARG A 106 -6.61 -3.38 3.26
C ARG A 106 -6.10 -2.00 2.84
N GLN A 107 -5.08 -1.49 3.54
CA GLN A 107 -4.51 -0.18 3.25
C GLN A 107 -3.86 -0.14 1.86
N ALA A 108 -3.14 -1.19 1.45
CA ALA A 108 -2.53 -1.26 0.14
C ALA A 108 -3.58 -1.29 -0.99
N LYS A 109 -4.68 -2.04 -0.82
CA LYS A 109 -5.82 -2.03 -1.76
C LYS A 109 -6.46 -0.66 -1.86
N GLU A 110 -6.67 0.00 -0.73
CA GLU A 110 -7.32 1.30 -0.72
C GLU A 110 -6.41 2.38 -1.33
N LEU A 111 -5.11 2.35 -1.04
CA LEU A 111 -4.13 3.24 -1.67
C LEU A 111 -4.12 3.11 -3.20
N VAL A 112 -4.17 1.88 -3.72
CA VAL A 112 -4.28 1.64 -5.17
C VAL A 112 -5.53 2.32 -5.74
N LYS A 113 -6.70 2.16 -5.10
CA LYS A 113 -7.93 2.81 -5.55
C LYS A 113 -7.83 4.34 -5.47
N THR A 114 -7.26 4.88 -4.40
CA THR A 114 -7.07 6.32 -4.23
C THR A 114 -6.19 6.88 -5.34
N ILE A 115 -5.03 6.26 -5.63
CA ILE A 115 -4.14 6.70 -6.72
C ILE A 115 -4.86 6.61 -8.07
N GLN A 116 -5.61 5.54 -8.32
CA GLN A 116 -6.38 5.41 -9.56
C GLN A 116 -7.41 6.54 -9.73
N ALA A 117 -8.13 6.89 -8.66
CA ALA A 117 -9.10 7.97 -8.67
C ALA A 117 -8.45 9.35 -8.86
N ASP A 118 -7.40 9.64 -8.10
CA ASP A 118 -6.71 10.94 -8.11
C ASP A 118 -6.06 11.24 -9.47
N TYR A 119 -5.60 10.20 -10.17
CA TYR A 119 -4.90 10.33 -11.46
C TYR A 119 -5.74 9.89 -12.67
N GLN A 120 -7.01 9.52 -12.47
CA GLN A 120 -7.94 9.07 -13.51
C GLN A 120 -7.38 7.91 -14.35
N LEU A 121 -6.77 6.94 -13.68
CA LEU A 121 -6.17 5.77 -14.32
C LEU A 121 -7.23 4.69 -14.55
N ASN A 122 -7.21 4.06 -15.73
CA ASN A 122 -8.24 3.10 -16.13
C ASN A 122 -8.28 1.88 -15.19
N ASN A 123 -9.48 1.40 -14.89
CA ASN A 123 -9.67 0.06 -14.32
C ASN A 123 -9.51 -0.96 -15.44
N THR A 124 -8.28 -1.29 -15.81
CA THR A 124 -8.06 -2.49 -16.62
C THR A 124 -8.34 -3.69 -15.71
N PRO A 125 -9.31 -4.55 -16.05
CA PRO A 125 -9.68 -5.73 -15.27
C PRO A 125 -8.54 -6.74 -15.18
#